data_AF-A0A560WWZ7-F1
#
_entry.id   AF-A0A560WWZ7-F1
#
_cell.length_a   1.000
_cell.length_b   1.000
_cell.length_c   1.000
_cell.angle_alpha   90.00
_cell.angle_beta   90.00
_cell.angle_gamma   90.00
#
_symmetry.space_group_name_H-M   'P 1'
#
loop_
_entity.id
_entity.type
_entity.pdbx_description
1 polymer ?
#
loop_
_entity_poly.entity_id
_entity_poly.type
_entity_poly.pdbx_seq_one_letter_code
_entity_poly.pdbx_strand_id
1 'polypeptide(L)'
;MALTPQNSEAFMREVDEAVRQDQLLTVWQRYGRWILVAVVAGLAAFGGWLYWQHHSKTEAEAVSEQMDAVLATATGGGTPDAKQLDALTKASQPGYRASALLVQAGTASRKGDTKGAIALYGAMVADTGLDQPYRDVALIRQTALEFDSLKPQQIVDRLKPLAVEGAPWFGSAGELVAIAYMKMGKNDLAGPLFAGIAKDANVPQSIRSRARQMAGLLGIDAVESPADPAQG
;
A
#
# COMPACT_ATOMS: atom_id res chain seq x y z
N MET A 1 59.27 15.65 56.80
CA MET A 1 58.84 15.60 55.39
C MET A 1 58.52 14.15 55.06
N ALA A 2 57.24 13.81 54.96
CA ALA A 2 56.80 12.45 54.61
C ALA A 2 56.56 12.39 53.09
N LEU A 3 57.18 11.42 52.42
CA LEU A 3 57.10 11.20 50.97
C LEU A 3 55.68 10.77 50.58
N THR A 4 55.10 11.42 49.59
CA THR A 4 53.76 11.14 49.04
C THR A 4 53.73 9.82 48.23
N PRO A 5 52.61 9.08 48.21
CA PRO A 5 52.55 7.70 47.74
C PRO A 5 52.31 7.58 46.22
N GLN A 6 53.04 8.32 45.39
CA GLN A 6 52.87 8.22 43.92
C GLN A 6 53.24 6.83 43.36
N ASN A 7 54.12 6.10 44.04
CA ASN A 7 54.60 4.79 43.60
C ASN A 7 53.55 3.68 43.78
N SER A 8 52.60 3.84 44.70
CA SER A 8 51.61 2.79 45.01
C SER A 8 50.49 2.73 43.96
N GLU A 9 49.98 3.87 43.51
CA GLU A 9 48.98 3.89 42.43
C GLU A 9 49.57 3.47 41.09
N ALA A 10 50.82 3.86 40.79
CA ALA A 10 51.52 3.44 39.58
C ALA A 10 51.77 1.92 39.58
N PHE A 11 52.27 1.36 40.69
CA PHE A 11 52.49 -0.08 40.83
C PHE A 11 51.19 -0.88 40.79
N MET A 12 50.12 -0.45 41.46
CA MET A 12 48.83 -1.14 41.41
C MET A 12 48.21 -1.10 40.02
N ARG A 13 48.35 0.01 39.28
CA ARG A 13 47.90 0.12 37.89
C ARG A 13 48.72 -0.76 36.96
N GLU A 14 50.03 -0.85 37.15
CA GLU A 14 50.92 -1.67 36.33
C GLU A 14 50.73 -3.17 36.60
N VAL A 15 50.46 -3.56 37.85
CA VAL A 15 50.07 -4.92 38.21
C VAL A 15 48.70 -5.27 37.65
N ASP A 16 47.70 -4.39 37.79
CA ASP A 16 46.37 -4.61 37.20
C ASP A 16 46.43 -4.71 35.67
N GLU A 17 47.27 -3.91 35.01
CA GLU A 17 47.48 -3.95 33.56
C GLU A 17 48.15 -5.25 33.14
N ALA A 18 49.17 -5.71 33.87
CA ALA A 18 49.82 -6.99 33.61
C ALA A 18 48.87 -8.18 33.82
N VAL A 19 48.06 -8.15 34.89
CA VAL A 19 47.04 -9.19 35.16
C VAL A 19 45.93 -9.16 34.10
N ARG A 20 45.48 -7.99 33.65
CA ARG A 20 44.54 -7.86 32.51
C ARG A 20 45.13 -8.39 31.21
N GLN A 21 46.38 -8.06 30.93
CA GLN A 21 47.08 -8.52 29.75
C GLN A 21 47.20 -10.04 29.74
N ASP A 22 47.57 -10.65 30.87
CA ASP A 22 47.68 -12.11 30.98
C ASP A 22 46.32 -12.82 30.86
N GLN A 23 45.25 -12.23 31.40
CA GLN A 23 43.88 -12.73 31.22
C GLN A 23 43.44 -12.68 29.74
N LEU A 24 43.72 -11.57 29.04
CA LEU A 24 43.43 -11.44 27.61
C LEU A 24 44.25 -12.43 26.77
N LEU A 25 45.53 -12.62 27.11
CA LEU A 25 46.39 -13.60 26.45
C LEU A 25 45.90 -15.04 26.69
N THR A 26 45.44 -15.36 27.89
CA THR A 26 44.90 -16.69 28.23
C THR A 26 43.62 -16.98 27.46
N VAL A 27 42.71 -16.00 27.37
CA VAL A 27 41.48 -16.11 26.56
C VAL A 27 41.83 -16.25 25.08
N TRP A 28 42.80 -15.49 24.59
CA TRP A 28 43.25 -15.57 23.19
C TRP A 28 43.92 -16.91 22.85
N GLN A 29 44.78 -17.43 23.72
CA GLN A 29 45.41 -18.73 23.53
C GLN A 29 44.39 -19.87 23.54
N ARG A 30 43.34 -19.76 24.38
CA ARG A 30 42.31 -20.81 24.52
C ARG A 30 41.20 -20.72 23.47
N TYR A 31 40.80 -19.52 23.07
CA TYR A 31 39.63 -19.28 22.22
C TYR A 31 39.91 -18.44 20.96
N GLY A 32 41.13 -17.95 20.75
CA GLY A 32 41.47 -17.03 19.64
C GLY A 32 41.08 -17.55 18.26
N ARG A 33 41.26 -18.86 17.99
CA ARG A 33 40.79 -19.48 16.73
C ARG A 33 39.27 -19.42 16.58
N TRP A 34 38.52 -19.66 17.65
CA TRP A 34 37.04 -19.60 17.63
C TRP A 34 36.54 -18.17 17.50
N ILE A 35 37.18 -17.22 18.18
CA ILE A 35 36.90 -15.78 18.05
C ILE A 35 37.12 -15.36 16.59
N LEU A 36 38.24 -15.76 15.97
CA LEU A 36 38.56 -15.42 14.59
C LEU A 36 37.53 -16.03 13.62
N VAL A 37 37.15 -17.30 13.80
CA VAL A 37 36.08 -17.94 13.00
C VAL A 37 34.76 -17.20 13.15
N ALA A 38 34.37 -16.84 14.37
CA ALA A 38 33.13 -16.11 14.63
C ALA A 38 33.12 -14.72 13.96
N VAL A 39 34.25 -14.00 14.03
CA VAL A 39 34.40 -12.70 13.36
C VAL A 39 34.31 -12.85 11.85
N VAL A 40 35.02 -13.81 11.25
CA VAL A 40 34.98 -14.05 9.80
C VAL A 40 33.58 -14.46 9.34
N ALA A 41 32.92 -15.36 10.07
CA ALA A 41 31.55 -15.76 9.78
C ALA A 41 30.57 -14.57 9.89
N GLY A 42 30.74 -13.73 10.92
CA GLY A 42 29.95 -12.50 11.10
C GLY A 42 30.15 -11.51 9.95
N LEU A 43 31.39 -11.28 9.53
CA LEU A 43 31.71 -10.40 8.39
C LEU A 43 31.17 -10.95 7.07
N ALA A 44 31.24 -12.28 6.85
CA ALA A 44 30.69 -12.91 5.66
C ALA A 44 29.15 -12.79 5.62
N ALA A 45 28.48 -13.05 6.74
CA ALA A 45 27.03 -12.88 6.86
C ALA A 45 26.61 -11.42 6.64
N PHE A 46 27.33 -10.48 7.24
CA PHE A 46 27.07 -9.04 7.09
C PHE A 46 27.32 -8.56 5.66
N GLY A 47 28.41 -9.01 5.03
CA GLY A 47 28.71 -8.70 3.62
C GLY A 47 27.67 -9.28 2.67
N GLY A 48 27.20 -10.51 2.91
CA GLY A 48 26.10 -11.12 2.17
C GLY A 48 24.80 -10.33 2.31
N TRP A 49 24.48 -9.88 3.52
CA TRP A 49 23.31 -9.04 3.79
C TRP A 49 23.39 -7.68 3.08
N LEU A 50 24.53 -6.99 3.15
CA LEU A 50 24.75 -5.73 2.44
C LEU A 50 24.65 -5.88 0.92
N TYR A 51 25.22 -6.95 0.36
CA TYR A 51 25.12 -7.24 -1.06
C TYR A 51 23.67 -7.48 -1.49
N TRP A 52 22.92 -8.30 -0.73
CA TRP A 52 21.51 -8.55 -0.99
C TRP A 52 20.66 -7.28 -0.90
N GLN A 53 20.92 -6.44 0.10
CA GLN A 53 20.25 -5.16 0.27
C GLN A 53 20.55 -4.20 -0.89
N HIS A 54 21.82 -4.10 -1.31
CA HIS A 54 22.23 -3.24 -2.42
C HIS A 54 21.60 -3.70 -3.73
N HIS A 55 21.67 -5.00 -4.04
CA HIS A 55 21.09 -5.56 -5.25
C HIS A 55 19.57 -5.35 -5.31
N SER A 56 18.86 -5.63 -4.21
CA SER A 56 17.42 -5.42 -4.11
C SER A 56 17.03 -3.94 -4.30
N LYS A 57 17.87 -3.01 -3.83
CA LYS A 57 17.64 -1.58 -3.98
C LYS A 57 17.85 -1.11 -5.42
N THR A 58 18.92 -1.54 -6.08
CA THR A 58 19.21 -1.15 -7.47
C THR A 58 18.15 -1.69 -8.44
N GLU A 59 17.66 -2.91 -8.23
CA GLU A 59 16.54 -3.43 -9.03
C GLU A 59 15.25 -2.62 -8.79
N ALA A 60 14.94 -2.29 -7.53
CA ALA A 60 13.78 -1.48 -7.20
C ALA A 60 13.86 -0.06 -7.80
N GLU A 61 15.05 0.54 -7.85
CA GLU A 61 15.28 1.85 -8.48
C GLU A 61 14.94 1.82 -9.98
N ALA A 62 15.45 0.83 -10.73
CA ALA A 62 15.16 0.72 -12.16
C ALA A 62 13.67 0.44 -12.45
N VAL A 63 13.03 -0.38 -11.62
CA VAL A 63 11.58 -0.65 -11.72
C VAL A 63 10.77 0.60 -11.38
N SER A 64 11.21 1.39 -10.41
CA SER A 64 10.54 2.63 -9.99
C SER A 64 10.52 3.67 -11.12
N GLU A 65 11.64 3.90 -11.78
CA GLU A 65 11.75 4.86 -12.88
C GLU A 65 10.84 4.46 -14.07
N GLN A 66 10.81 3.17 -14.39
CA GLN A 66 9.92 2.64 -15.42
C GLN A 66 8.45 2.80 -15.03
N MET A 67 8.11 2.53 -13.77
CA MET A 67 6.74 2.69 -13.28
C MET A 67 6.31 4.16 -13.30
N ASP A 68 7.19 5.08 -12.93
CA ASP A 68 6.92 6.52 -12.95
C ASP A 68 6.64 7.01 -14.38
N ALA A 69 7.42 6.57 -15.37
CA ALA A 69 7.19 6.89 -16.77
C ALA A 69 5.82 6.37 -17.26
N VAL A 70 5.48 5.13 -16.89
CA VAL A 70 4.18 4.50 -17.21
C VAL A 70 3.03 5.26 -16.56
N LEU A 71 3.13 5.62 -15.28
CA LEU A 71 2.11 6.37 -14.56
C LEU A 71 1.95 7.79 -15.09
N ALA A 72 3.04 8.49 -15.37
CA ALA A 72 3.00 9.83 -15.95
C ALA A 72 2.27 9.82 -17.30
N THR A 73 2.59 8.84 -18.15
CA THR A 73 1.91 8.68 -19.45
C THR A 73 0.43 8.35 -19.27
N ALA A 74 0.08 7.42 -18.37
CA ALA A 74 -1.29 7.01 -18.16
C ALA A 74 -2.17 8.12 -17.55
N THR A 75 -1.64 8.87 -16.57
CA THR A 75 -2.36 9.97 -15.91
C THR A 75 -2.47 11.20 -16.81
N GLY A 76 -1.50 11.43 -17.70
CA GLY A 76 -1.57 12.44 -18.75
C GLY A 76 -2.54 12.13 -19.90
N GLY A 77 -3.28 11.01 -19.85
CA GLY A 77 -4.23 10.59 -20.89
C GLY A 77 -3.59 9.86 -22.07
N GLY A 78 -2.28 9.64 -22.03
CA GLY A 78 -1.56 8.85 -23.02
C GLY A 78 -1.78 7.33 -22.88
N THR A 79 -1.20 6.60 -23.82
CA THR A 79 -1.09 5.14 -23.77
C THR A 79 0.36 4.79 -23.46
N PRO A 80 0.65 4.18 -22.29
CA PRO A 80 2.00 3.72 -21.96
C PRO A 80 2.54 2.72 -22.99
N ASP A 81 3.87 2.67 -23.12
CA ASP A 81 4.52 1.66 -23.97
C ASP A 81 4.14 0.24 -23.48
N ALA A 82 3.67 -0.59 -24.41
CA ALA A 82 3.14 -1.90 -24.07
C ALA A 82 4.23 -2.87 -23.57
N LYS A 83 5.47 -2.75 -24.05
CA LYS A 83 6.57 -3.63 -23.64
C LYS A 83 7.04 -3.27 -22.24
N GLN A 84 7.19 -1.98 -21.93
CA GLN A 84 7.51 -1.51 -20.58
C GLN A 84 6.43 -1.94 -19.59
N LEU A 85 5.15 -1.76 -19.96
CA LEU A 85 4.04 -2.16 -19.11
C LEU A 85 4.01 -3.67 -18.87
N ASP A 86 4.22 -4.50 -19.90
CA ASP A 86 4.26 -5.97 -19.77
C ASP A 86 5.46 -6.48 -18.95
N ALA A 87 6.58 -5.75 -18.94
CA ALA A 87 7.70 -6.06 -18.05
C ALA A 87 7.31 -5.79 -16.58
N LEU A 88 6.67 -4.66 -16.31
CA LEU A 88 6.27 -4.26 -14.95
C LEU A 88 5.18 -5.15 -14.36
N THR A 89 4.28 -5.72 -15.16
CA THR A 89 3.29 -6.70 -14.67
C THR A 89 3.93 -8.01 -14.20
N LYS A 90 5.23 -8.20 -14.48
CA LYS A 90 6.04 -9.35 -14.04
C LYS A 90 7.07 -8.96 -12.98
N ALA A 91 7.03 -7.72 -12.46
CA ALA A 91 7.95 -7.25 -11.43
C ALA A 91 7.86 -8.13 -10.17
N SER A 92 9.01 -8.37 -9.53
CA SER A 92 9.09 -9.14 -8.29
C SER A 92 8.48 -8.38 -7.10
N GLN A 93 8.49 -7.04 -7.17
CA GLN A 93 7.92 -6.15 -6.18
C GLN A 93 6.38 -6.12 -6.33
N PRO A 94 5.60 -6.61 -5.34
CA PRO A 94 4.16 -6.76 -5.48
C PRO A 94 3.41 -5.46 -5.79
N GLY A 95 3.83 -4.33 -5.19
CA GLY A 95 3.18 -3.03 -5.41
C GLY A 95 3.35 -2.50 -6.83
N TYR A 96 4.54 -2.66 -7.43
CA TYR A 96 4.79 -2.27 -8.83
C TYR A 96 4.03 -3.18 -9.80
N ARG A 97 4.06 -4.50 -9.57
CA ARG A 97 3.26 -5.45 -10.34
C ARG A 97 1.77 -5.09 -10.30
N ALA A 98 1.22 -4.86 -9.11
CA ALA A 98 -0.19 -4.53 -8.93
C ALA A 98 -0.57 -3.22 -9.66
N SER A 99 0.27 -2.20 -9.52
CA SER A 99 0.06 -0.90 -10.16
C SER A 99 0.12 -1.01 -11.69
N ALA A 100 1.06 -1.78 -12.23
CA ALA A 100 1.16 -2.05 -13.65
C ALA A 100 -0.07 -2.79 -14.19
N LEU A 101 -0.57 -3.80 -13.47
CA LEU A 101 -1.80 -4.51 -13.84
C LEU A 101 -3.02 -3.59 -13.88
N LEU A 102 -3.15 -2.66 -12.91
CA LEU A 102 -4.20 -1.63 -12.93
C LEU A 102 -4.09 -0.71 -14.15
N VAL A 103 -2.87 -0.26 -14.47
CA VAL A 103 -2.64 0.57 -15.66
C VAL A 103 -2.95 -0.20 -16.94
N GLN A 104 -2.60 -1.47 -17.02
CA GLN A 104 -2.90 -2.34 -18.17
C GLN A 104 -4.40 -2.50 -18.38
N ALA A 105 -5.14 -2.89 -17.33
CA ALA A 105 -6.59 -3.04 -17.37
C ALA A 105 -7.30 -1.70 -17.67
N GLY A 106 -6.85 -0.62 -17.05
CA GLY A 106 -7.38 0.73 -17.31
C GLY A 106 -7.12 1.20 -18.74
N THR A 107 -5.94 0.88 -19.32
CA THR A 107 -5.61 1.22 -20.70
C THR A 107 -6.46 0.42 -21.69
N ALA A 108 -6.68 -0.88 -21.44
CA ALA A 108 -7.60 -1.69 -22.24
C ALA A 108 -9.02 -1.09 -22.24
N SER A 109 -9.52 -0.70 -21.06
CA SER A 109 -10.82 -0.03 -20.92
C SER A 109 -10.89 1.29 -21.71
N ARG A 110 -9.87 2.15 -21.60
CA ARG A 110 -9.83 3.43 -22.35
C ARG A 110 -9.81 3.25 -23.87
N LYS A 111 -9.23 2.15 -24.35
CA LYS A 111 -9.21 1.79 -25.78
C LYS A 111 -10.51 1.16 -26.27
N GLY A 112 -11.52 1.01 -25.41
CA GLY A 112 -12.79 0.36 -25.76
C GLY A 112 -12.75 -1.17 -25.69
N ASP A 113 -11.64 -1.77 -25.25
CA ASP A 113 -11.56 -3.21 -25.02
C ASP A 113 -12.14 -3.55 -23.63
N THR A 114 -13.46 -3.41 -23.50
CA THR A 114 -14.17 -3.69 -22.25
C THR A 114 -14.02 -5.15 -21.83
N LYS A 115 -14.03 -6.10 -22.77
CA LYS A 115 -13.89 -7.53 -22.46
C LYS A 115 -12.50 -7.85 -21.93
N GLY A 116 -11.44 -7.33 -22.57
CA GLY A 116 -10.07 -7.49 -22.09
C GLY A 116 -9.85 -6.82 -20.74
N ALA A 117 -10.40 -5.62 -20.53
CA ALA A 117 -10.34 -4.95 -19.23
C ALA A 117 -11.01 -5.74 -18.10
N ILE A 118 -12.22 -6.28 -18.35
CA ILE A 118 -12.92 -7.14 -17.40
C ILE A 118 -12.09 -8.38 -17.07
N ALA A 119 -11.51 -9.04 -18.07
CA ALA A 119 -10.67 -10.22 -17.86
C ALA A 119 -9.42 -9.89 -17.02
N LEU A 120 -8.76 -8.77 -17.29
CA LEU A 120 -7.59 -8.33 -16.53
C LEU A 120 -7.94 -8.00 -15.07
N TYR A 121 -9.00 -7.22 -14.82
CA TYR A 121 -9.43 -6.95 -13.44
C TYR A 121 -9.89 -8.22 -12.72
N GLY A 122 -10.61 -9.11 -13.40
CA GLY A 122 -11.02 -10.40 -12.84
C GLY A 122 -9.83 -11.29 -12.45
N ALA A 123 -8.77 -11.29 -13.26
CA ALA A 123 -7.52 -11.98 -12.93
C ALA A 123 -6.86 -11.40 -11.65
N MET A 124 -6.84 -10.07 -11.51
CA MET A 124 -6.34 -9.42 -10.29
C MET A 124 -7.18 -9.79 -9.06
N VAL A 125 -8.51 -9.83 -9.19
CA VAL A 125 -9.40 -10.25 -8.10
C VAL A 125 -9.08 -11.68 -7.66
N ALA A 126 -8.72 -12.58 -8.58
CA ALA A 126 -8.39 -13.97 -8.26
C ALA A 126 -6.96 -14.18 -7.74
N ASP A 127 -6.06 -13.22 -7.91
CA ASP A 127 -4.64 -13.35 -7.53
C ASP A 127 -4.43 -13.11 -6.04
N THR A 128 -4.27 -14.20 -5.27
CA THR A 128 -3.98 -14.16 -3.82
C THR A 128 -2.57 -13.67 -3.49
N GLY A 129 -1.70 -13.50 -4.50
CA GLY A 129 -0.39 -12.87 -4.36
C GLY A 129 -0.44 -11.35 -4.52
N LEU A 130 -1.63 -10.74 -4.64
CA LEU A 130 -1.84 -9.30 -4.54
C LEU A 130 -2.47 -8.97 -3.19
N ASP A 131 -2.00 -7.87 -2.58
CA ASP A 131 -2.58 -7.39 -1.34
C ASP A 131 -4.05 -6.99 -1.55
N GLN A 132 -4.84 -7.16 -0.49
CA GLN A 132 -6.30 -6.96 -0.51
C GLN A 132 -6.73 -5.62 -1.14
N PRO A 133 -6.09 -4.47 -0.86
CA PRO A 133 -6.51 -3.20 -1.45
C PRO A 133 -6.45 -3.16 -2.98
N TYR A 134 -5.49 -3.86 -3.60
CA TYR A 134 -5.38 -3.95 -5.06
C TYR A 134 -6.46 -4.84 -5.66
N ARG A 135 -6.82 -5.91 -4.96
CA ARG A 135 -7.92 -6.80 -5.36
C ARG A 135 -9.27 -6.10 -5.24
N ASP A 136 -9.46 -5.29 -4.20
CA ASP A 136 -10.69 -4.54 -3.96
C ASP A 136 -10.92 -3.48 -5.04
N VAL A 137 -9.89 -2.68 -5.39
CA VAL A 137 -10.04 -1.70 -6.48
C VAL A 137 -10.25 -2.38 -7.83
N ALA A 138 -9.61 -3.54 -8.07
CA ALA A 138 -9.89 -4.33 -9.27
C ALA A 138 -11.34 -4.83 -9.31
N LEU A 139 -11.88 -5.29 -8.18
CA LEU A 139 -13.27 -5.72 -8.06
C LEU A 139 -14.24 -4.57 -8.35
N ILE A 140 -13.96 -3.38 -7.83
CA ILE A 140 -14.77 -2.18 -8.09
C ILE A 140 -14.74 -1.81 -9.57
N ARG A 141 -13.55 -1.80 -10.19
CA ARG A 141 -13.38 -1.48 -11.61
C ARG A 141 -14.02 -2.52 -12.52
N GLN A 142 -13.86 -3.81 -12.22
CA GLN A 142 -14.56 -4.89 -12.93
C GLN A 142 -16.07 -4.69 -12.86
N THR A 143 -16.60 -4.45 -11.65
CA THR A 143 -18.04 -4.29 -11.44
C THR A 143 -18.59 -3.04 -12.13
N ALA A 144 -17.83 -1.95 -12.17
CA ALA A 144 -18.20 -0.76 -12.92
C ALA A 144 -18.31 -1.04 -14.44
N LEU A 145 -17.42 -1.85 -15.00
CA LEU A 145 -17.47 -2.26 -16.41
C LEU A 145 -18.62 -3.25 -16.71
N GLU A 146 -18.98 -4.07 -15.73
CA GLU A 146 -20.08 -5.04 -15.81
C GLU A 146 -21.43 -4.47 -15.31
N PHE A 147 -21.49 -3.19 -14.92
CA PHE A 147 -22.58 -2.65 -14.12
C PHE A 147 -23.96 -2.82 -14.77
N ASP A 148 -24.06 -2.55 -16.07
CA ASP A 148 -25.32 -2.65 -16.81
C ASP A 148 -25.66 -4.07 -17.26
N SER A 149 -24.71 -5.02 -17.21
CA SER A 149 -24.94 -6.41 -17.58
C SER A 149 -25.27 -7.30 -16.36
N LEU A 150 -24.84 -6.91 -15.16
CA LEU A 150 -25.15 -7.63 -13.93
C LEU A 150 -26.56 -7.32 -13.43
N LYS A 151 -27.16 -8.32 -12.75
CA LYS A 151 -28.37 -8.05 -11.97
C LYS A 151 -28.01 -7.11 -10.80
N PRO A 152 -28.84 -6.12 -10.46
CA PRO A 152 -28.53 -5.18 -9.37
C PRO A 152 -28.18 -5.85 -8.04
N GLN A 153 -28.86 -6.95 -7.69
CA GLN A 153 -28.54 -7.70 -6.46
C GLN A 153 -27.11 -8.28 -6.48
N GLN A 154 -26.60 -8.72 -7.63
CA GLN A 154 -25.23 -9.23 -7.74
C GLN A 154 -24.20 -8.12 -7.49
N ILE A 155 -24.49 -6.89 -7.90
CA ILE A 155 -23.63 -5.73 -7.64
C ILE A 155 -23.58 -5.46 -6.13
N VAL A 156 -24.75 -5.49 -5.47
CA VAL A 156 -24.84 -5.35 -4.02
C VAL A 156 -24.06 -6.45 -3.31
N ASP A 157 -24.31 -7.72 -3.64
CA ASP A 157 -23.65 -8.86 -2.98
C ASP A 157 -22.13 -8.80 -3.12
N ARG A 158 -21.65 -8.34 -4.28
CA ARG A 158 -20.23 -8.22 -4.59
C ARG A 158 -19.54 -7.06 -3.85
N LEU A 159 -20.18 -5.89 -3.79
CA LEU A 159 -19.54 -4.65 -3.33
C LEU A 159 -19.95 -4.19 -1.94
N LYS A 160 -21.01 -4.75 -1.35
CA LYS A 160 -21.47 -4.41 0.00
C LYS A 160 -20.37 -4.50 1.07
N PRO A 161 -19.43 -5.47 1.05
CA PRO A 161 -18.33 -5.50 2.02
C PRO A 161 -17.38 -4.29 1.93
N LEU A 162 -17.31 -3.63 0.77
CA LEU A 162 -16.47 -2.46 0.52
C LEU A 162 -17.24 -1.14 0.68
N ALA A 163 -18.58 -1.20 0.66
CA ALA A 163 -19.49 -0.06 0.80
C ALA A 163 -19.86 0.20 2.28
N VAL A 164 -18.86 0.18 3.15
CA VAL A 164 -19.00 0.40 4.60
C VAL A 164 -18.33 1.72 4.98
N GLU A 165 -18.99 2.55 5.79
CA GLU A 165 -18.43 3.83 6.26
C GLU A 165 -17.06 3.65 6.92
N GLY A 166 -16.13 4.57 6.64
CA GLY A 166 -14.74 4.50 7.11
C GLY A 166 -13.84 3.51 6.37
N ALA A 167 -14.38 2.66 5.48
CA ALA A 167 -13.55 1.79 4.64
C ALA A 167 -12.86 2.62 3.52
N PRO A 168 -11.63 2.26 3.09
CA PRO A 168 -10.90 3.02 2.07
C PRO A 168 -11.66 3.20 0.74
N TRP A 169 -12.51 2.23 0.40
CA TRP A 169 -13.25 2.20 -0.86
C TRP A 169 -14.72 2.63 -0.72
N PHE A 170 -15.13 3.12 0.46
CA PHE A 170 -16.52 3.41 0.79
C PHE A 170 -17.22 4.26 -0.27
N GLY A 171 -16.63 5.38 -0.65
CA GLY A 171 -17.23 6.28 -1.64
C GLY A 171 -17.46 5.60 -3.00
N SER A 172 -16.42 4.98 -3.56
CA SER A 172 -16.50 4.37 -4.89
C SER A 172 -17.38 3.12 -4.94
N ALA A 173 -17.25 2.21 -3.97
CA ALA A 173 -18.07 1.01 -3.89
C ALA A 173 -19.52 1.34 -3.50
N GLY A 174 -19.69 2.26 -2.55
CA GLY A 174 -20.97 2.70 -2.04
C GLY A 174 -21.84 3.36 -3.11
N GLU A 175 -21.27 4.18 -3.99
CA GLU A 175 -22.03 4.74 -5.12
C GLU A 175 -22.60 3.65 -6.04
N LEU A 176 -21.80 2.65 -6.41
CA LEU A 176 -22.28 1.54 -7.25
C LEU A 176 -23.38 0.73 -6.54
N VAL A 177 -23.22 0.46 -5.25
CA VAL A 177 -24.23 -0.23 -4.43
C VAL A 177 -25.51 0.60 -4.31
N ALA A 178 -25.40 1.91 -4.08
CA ALA A 178 -26.56 2.80 -3.97
C ALA A 178 -27.33 2.90 -5.29
N ILE A 179 -26.63 3.00 -6.43
CA ILE A 179 -27.28 2.99 -7.76
C ILE A 179 -27.94 1.62 -8.01
N ALA A 180 -27.33 0.52 -7.60
CA ALA A 180 -27.95 -0.80 -7.69
C ALA A 180 -29.23 -0.89 -6.83
N TYR A 181 -29.25 -0.30 -5.62
CA TYR A 181 -30.46 -0.19 -4.82
C TYR A 181 -31.54 0.64 -5.52
N MET A 182 -31.19 1.76 -6.15
CA MET A 182 -32.14 2.56 -6.94
C MET A 182 -32.74 1.75 -8.10
N LYS A 183 -31.94 0.97 -8.83
CA LYS A 183 -32.43 0.08 -9.90
C LYS A 183 -33.41 -1.00 -9.39
N MET A 184 -33.36 -1.34 -8.10
CA MET A 184 -34.31 -2.25 -7.45
C MET A 184 -35.51 -1.54 -6.81
N GLY A 185 -35.61 -0.21 -6.91
CA GLY A 185 -36.63 0.58 -6.22
C GLY A 185 -36.42 0.70 -4.71
N LYS A 186 -35.26 0.30 -4.18
CA LYS A 186 -34.93 0.30 -2.75
C LYS A 186 -34.30 1.64 -2.34
N ASN A 187 -35.05 2.72 -2.53
CA ASN A 187 -34.58 4.09 -2.25
C ASN A 187 -34.31 4.33 -0.76
N ASP A 188 -35.01 3.60 0.10
CA ASP A 188 -34.79 3.53 1.56
C ASP A 188 -33.40 3.03 1.93
N LEU A 189 -32.76 2.22 1.07
CA LEU A 189 -31.37 1.77 1.24
C LEU A 189 -30.38 2.65 0.48
N ALA A 190 -30.75 3.14 -0.71
CA ALA A 190 -29.88 3.96 -1.54
C ALA A 190 -29.60 5.34 -0.93
N GLY A 191 -30.65 6.01 -0.43
CA GLY A 191 -30.56 7.36 0.10
C GLY A 191 -29.57 7.45 1.27
N PRO A 192 -29.72 6.65 2.35
CA PRO A 192 -28.81 6.70 3.49
C PRO A 192 -27.37 6.42 3.09
N LEU A 193 -27.15 5.52 2.13
CA LEU A 193 -25.81 5.21 1.63
C LEU A 193 -25.17 6.43 0.92
N PHE A 194 -25.91 7.12 0.05
CA PHE A 194 -25.44 8.36 -0.56
C PHE A 194 -25.20 9.47 0.48
N ALA A 195 -26.07 9.57 1.49
CA ALA A 195 -25.91 10.55 2.56
C ALA A 195 -24.66 10.27 3.41
N GLY A 196 -24.37 9.00 3.72
CA GLY A 196 -23.15 8.57 4.40
C GLY A 196 -21.90 8.96 3.60
N ILE A 197 -21.89 8.66 2.28
CA ILE A 197 -20.80 9.06 1.38
C ILE A 197 -20.62 10.58 1.34
N ALA A 198 -21.70 11.35 1.34
CA ALA A 198 -21.65 12.81 1.30
C ALA A 198 -21.07 13.45 2.57
N LYS A 199 -21.20 12.78 3.72
CA LYS A 199 -20.75 13.23 5.04
C LYS A 199 -19.34 12.77 5.40
N ASP A 200 -18.87 11.66 4.84
CA ASP A 200 -17.56 11.11 5.17
C ASP A 200 -16.42 12.02 4.67
N ALA A 201 -15.71 12.65 5.60
CA ALA A 201 -14.60 13.57 5.30
C ALA A 201 -13.43 12.90 4.56
N ASN A 202 -13.29 11.57 4.67
CA ASN A 202 -12.22 10.79 4.01
C ASN A 202 -12.54 10.48 2.54
N VAL A 203 -13.79 10.66 2.12
CA VAL A 203 -14.18 10.49 0.72
C VAL A 203 -13.79 11.74 -0.09
N PRO A 204 -13.18 11.59 -1.29
CA PRO A 204 -12.84 12.71 -2.16
C PRO A 204 -14.03 13.64 -2.46
N GLN A 205 -13.79 14.95 -2.46
CA GLN A 205 -14.84 15.98 -2.61
C GLN A 205 -15.73 15.79 -3.84
N SER A 206 -15.17 15.34 -4.97
CA SER A 206 -15.91 15.08 -6.20
C SER A 206 -16.95 13.94 -6.04
N ILE A 207 -16.61 12.90 -5.28
CA ILE A 207 -17.52 11.80 -4.95
C ILE A 207 -18.59 12.30 -3.96
N ARG A 208 -18.19 13.00 -2.90
CA ARG A 208 -19.13 13.55 -1.91
C ARG A 208 -20.16 14.49 -2.53
N SER A 209 -19.72 15.37 -3.44
CA SER A 209 -20.59 16.31 -4.12
C SER A 209 -21.67 15.60 -4.95
N ARG A 210 -21.27 14.58 -5.71
CA ARG A 210 -22.20 13.75 -6.50
C ARG A 210 -23.14 12.96 -5.59
N ALA A 211 -22.62 12.34 -4.54
CA ALA A 211 -23.42 11.59 -3.57
C ALA A 211 -24.46 12.49 -2.87
N ARG A 212 -24.11 13.74 -2.51
CA ARG A 212 -25.06 14.70 -1.93
C ARG A 212 -26.21 15.02 -2.88
N GLN A 213 -25.91 15.23 -4.17
CA GLN A 213 -26.94 15.45 -5.18
C GLN A 213 -27.88 14.24 -5.28
N MET A 214 -27.33 13.03 -5.31
CA MET A 214 -28.11 11.79 -5.35
C MET A 214 -28.96 11.58 -4.09
N ALA A 215 -28.44 11.89 -2.91
CA ALA A 215 -29.19 11.84 -1.65
C ALA A 215 -30.38 12.81 -1.67
N GLY A 216 -30.18 14.05 -2.16
CA GLY A 216 -31.23 15.04 -2.31
C GLY A 216 -32.33 14.61 -3.28
N LEU A 217 -31.98 13.95 -4.40
CA LEU A 217 -32.96 13.37 -5.33
C LEU A 217 -33.83 12.29 -4.67
N LEU A 218 -33.30 11.62 -3.64
CA LEU A 218 -34.01 10.59 -2.88
C LEU A 218 -34.72 11.16 -1.64
N GLY A 219 -34.80 12.49 -1.51
CA GLY A 219 -35.49 13.16 -0.41
C GLY A 219 -34.73 13.16 0.91
N ILE A 220 -33.42 12.87 0.88
CA ILE A 220 -32.56 12.96 2.07
C ILE A 220 -31.76 14.23 2.01
N ASP A 221 -31.98 15.09 2.99
CA ASP A 221 -31.21 16.31 3.15
C ASP A 221 -29.82 15.97 3.69
N ALA A 222 -28.87 15.81 2.77
CA ALA A 222 -27.46 15.57 3.07
C ALA A 222 -26.65 16.89 3.10
N VAL A 223 -27.33 18.02 3.18
CA VAL A 223 -26.74 19.32 3.44
C VAL A 223 -26.56 19.43 4.96
N GLU A 224 -25.33 19.45 5.43
CA GLU A 224 -25.07 20.09 6.73
C GLU A 224 -25.44 21.56 6.56
N SER A 225 -26.58 21.96 7.12
CA SER A 225 -26.82 23.38 7.36
C SER A 225 -25.64 23.86 8.22
N PRO A 226 -24.88 24.88 7.80
CA PRO A 226 -23.98 25.55 8.74
C PRO A 226 -24.86 25.92 9.92
N ALA A 227 -24.44 25.56 11.13
CA ALA A 227 -25.14 25.97 12.34
C ALA A 227 -25.39 27.48 12.22
N ASP A 228 -26.66 27.86 12.12
CA ASP A 228 -27.09 29.24 12.18
C ASP A 228 -26.53 29.76 13.51
N PRO A 229 -25.67 30.80 13.52
CA PRO A 229 -25.25 31.39 14.78
C PRO A 229 -26.50 32.00 15.38
N ALA A 230 -27.14 31.25 16.27
CA ALA A 230 -28.30 31.66 17.01
C ALA A 230 -28.01 33.04 17.60
N GLN A 231 -28.84 34.00 17.19
CA GLN A 231 -28.90 35.33 17.73
C GLN A 231 -29.03 35.25 19.25
N GLY A 232 -28.10 35.91 19.95
CA GLY A 232 -28.08 36.10 21.39
C GLY A 232 -27.14 37.24 21.74
#